data_AF-A0AAN8ZVS9-F1
#
_entry.id   AF-A0AAN8ZVS9-F1
#
_cell.length_a   1.000
_cell.length_b   1.000
_cell.length_c   1.000
_cell.angle_alpha   90.00
_cell.angle_beta   90.00
_cell.angle_gamma   90.00
#
_symmetry.space_group_name_H-M   'P 1'
#
loop_
_entity.id
_entity.type
_entity.pdbx_description
1 polymer ?
#
loop_
_entity_poly.entity_id
_entity_poly.type
_entity_poly.pdbx_seq_one_letter_code
_entity_poly.pdbx_strand_id
1 'polypeptide(L)'
;MTLFTTETIGVASNFDKKGFHCGQYCIVMSMMQEVSSATEAEDNLGAVGGPLLIKTLEQCGISAADVKKLEEAGYYTVESIAFAPKKALLSIKGISEAKADKIAGEVSKLVPMGFTTATEFHQKRADLVQLTTGSKELDKLLGGGIETGSITEIFGEFRTGKTQLCHTLAVTCQLPLEMGGGEGKCLYIDTEGTFRPERLLAVADKFGLDGSQVLDNIACARAYNSDHQTQLLIHAAAMMAESRLDPAVSLGLHYFNYFFGLSFSYCMSFL
;
A
#
# COMPACT_ATOMS: atom_id res chain seq x y z
N MET A 1 -9.60 -2.20 -20.86
CA MET A 1 -10.07 -0.87 -20.42
C MET A 1 -10.39 -1.02 -18.94
N THR A 2 -9.36 -0.91 -18.10
CA THR A 2 -9.51 -1.00 -16.64
C THR A 2 -9.59 0.44 -16.16
N LEU A 3 -10.79 0.85 -15.73
CA LEU A 3 -11.02 2.16 -15.12
C LEU A 3 -10.34 2.16 -13.75
N PHE A 4 -9.17 2.77 -13.64
CA PHE A 4 -8.60 3.15 -12.36
C PHE A 4 -9.20 4.49 -11.96
N THR A 5 -9.82 4.57 -10.79
CA THR A 5 -10.19 5.83 -10.15
C THR A 5 -8.92 6.43 -9.54
N THR A 6 -8.22 7.27 -10.29
CA THR A 6 -7.19 8.15 -9.74
C THR A 6 -7.89 9.36 -9.12
N GLU A 7 -7.85 9.49 -7.80
CA GLU A 7 -8.22 10.74 -7.13
C GLU A 7 -7.02 11.67 -7.13
N THR A 8 -7.04 12.66 -8.04
CA THR A 8 -6.04 13.72 -8.09
C THR A 8 -6.43 14.83 -7.11
N ILE A 9 -5.70 15.00 -6.02
CA ILE A 9 -5.92 16.10 -5.08
C ILE A 9 -5.07 17.30 -5.51
N GLY A 10 -5.72 18.29 -6.12
CA GLY A 10 -5.11 19.59 -6.38
C GLY A 10 -5.21 20.51 -5.16
N VAL A 11 -4.11 20.72 -4.44
CA VAL A 11 -4.01 21.84 -3.50
C VAL A 11 -3.69 23.09 -4.33
N ALA A 12 -4.74 23.79 -4.77
CA ALA A 12 -4.61 24.99 -5.57
C ALA A 12 -4.08 26.16 -4.71
N SER A 13 -2.81 26.52 -4.89
CA SER A 13 -2.31 27.86 -4.52
C SER A 13 -1.88 28.58 -5.80
N ASN A 14 -2.69 29.57 -6.21
CA ASN A 14 -2.48 30.58 -7.26
C ASN A 14 -1.45 30.25 -8.36
N PHE A 15 -1.99 29.90 -9.54
CA PHE A 15 -1.26 29.83 -10.80
C PHE A 15 -0.55 31.15 -11.10
N ASP A 16 0.78 31.14 -11.08
CA ASP A 16 1.58 32.09 -11.86
C ASP A 16 2.52 31.35 -12.80
N LYS A 17 2.52 31.76 -14.07
CA LYS A 17 3.05 31.01 -15.20
C LYS A 17 4.57 31.07 -15.26
N LYS A 18 5.31 30.18 -14.59
CA LYS A 18 6.74 29.92 -14.91
C LYS A 18 7.16 28.47 -14.63
N GLY A 19 7.51 27.75 -15.70
CA GLY A 19 8.44 26.60 -15.70
C GLY A 19 8.09 25.39 -14.84
N PHE A 20 7.61 24.31 -15.47
CA PHE A 20 7.51 23.00 -14.82
C PHE A 20 8.91 22.49 -14.44
N HIS A 21 9.22 22.45 -13.15
CA HIS A 21 10.36 21.71 -12.60
C HIS A 21 9.87 20.39 -12.02
N CYS A 22 10.67 19.34 -12.27
CA CYS A 22 10.44 17.93 -11.91
C CYS A 22 9.80 17.79 -10.52
N GLY A 23 8.63 17.14 -10.48
CA GLY A 23 7.85 16.91 -9.28
C GLY A 23 8.64 16.13 -8.24
N GLN A 24 8.58 16.57 -6.98
CA GLN A 24 9.11 15.83 -5.85
C GLN A 24 8.16 14.67 -5.55
N TYR A 25 8.59 13.43 -5.80
CA TYR A 25 7.79 12.23 -5.53
C TYR A 25 8.23 11.62 -4.19
N CYS A 26 7.37 11.72 -3.19
CA CYS A 26 7.52 11.00 -1.93
C CYS A 26 6.44 9.93 -1.85
N ILE A 27 6.86 8.68 -1.67
CA ILE A 27 5.95 7.55 -1.48
C ILE A 27 5.84 7.30 0.02
N VAL A 28 4.66 7.54 0.58
CA VAL A 28 4.35 7.12 1.96
C VAL A 28 3.45 5.91 1.87
N MET A 29 3.95 4.77 2.34
CA MET A 29 3.16 3.56 2.47
C MET A 29 2.84 3.36 3.95
N SER A 30 1.56 3.46 4.30
CA SER A 30 1.05 3.13 5.62
C SER A 30 0.56 1.69 5.61
N MET A 31 1.06 0.87 6.53
CA MET A 31 0.53 -0.45 6.88
C MET A 31 -0.30 -0.31 8.15
N MET A 32 -1.23 -1.22 8.37
CA MET A 32 -2.14 -1.23 9.52
C MET A 32 -1.77 -2.31 10.56
N GLN A 33 -2.53 -2.47 11.64
CA GLN A 33 -2.60 -3.70 12.45
C GLN A 33 -4.03 -3.78 13.01
N GLU A 34 -4.56 -4.97 13.32
CA GLU A 34 -5.82 -5.09 14.09
C GLU A 34 -5.64 -6.01 15.31
N VAL A 35 -6.51 -5.84 16.31
CA VAL A 35 -6.60 -6.66 17.53
C VAL A 35 -7.93 -7.41 17.56
N SER A 36 -7.85 -8.68 17.94
CA SER A 36 -8.98 -9.59 18.17
C SER A 36 -10.07 -9.00 19.07
N SER A 37 -11.29 -8.89 18.55
CA SER A 37 -12.50 -8.91 19.38
C SER A 37 -13.17 -10.27 19.24
N ALA A 38 -13.28 -10.99 20.35
CA ALA A 38 -13.97 -12.26 20.43
C ALA A 38 -15.49 -12.00 20.46
N THR A 39 -16.16 -12.23 19.33
CA THR A 39 -17.58 -12.60 19.31
C THR A 39 -17.80 -13.67 18.24
N GLU A 40 -18.22 -14.84 18.68
CA GLU A 40 -18.65 -15.95 17.84
C GLU A 40 -19.87 -15.54 16.99
N ALA A 41 -19.79 -15.62 15.66
CA ALA A 41 -20.93 -15.74 14.77
C ALA A 41 -20.49 -16.15 13.34
N GLU A 42 -20.70 -17.44 13.06
CA GLU A 42 -21.19 -18.06 11.81
C GLU A 42 -20.73 -17.55 10.43
N ASP A 43 -20.05 -18.44 9.70
CA ASP A 43 -20.02 -18.63 8.24
C ASP A 43 -20.45 -17.42 7.38
N ASN A 44 -19.53 -16.49 7.17
CA ASN A 44 -19.60 -15.55 6.06
C ASN A 44 -18.20 -15.34 5.48
N LEU A 45 -17.91 -16.00 4.36
CA LEU A 45 -16.70 -15.81 3.52
C LEU A 45 -16.75 -14.45 2.79
N GLY A 46 -16.89 -13.37 3.56
CA GLY A 46 -17.03 -12.01 3.05
C GLY A 46 -16.70 -10.92 4.06
N ALA A 47 -16.10 -11.27 5.21
CA ALA A 47 -15.59 -10.30 6.16
C ALA A 47 -14.31 -9.63 5.61
N VAL A 48 -14.14 -8.35 5.89
CA VAL A 48 -13.02 -7.47 5.51
C VAL A 48 -11.73 -7.94 6.19
N GLY A 49 -11.23 -9.09 5.76
CA GLY A 49 -9.87 -9.53 5.97
C GLY A 49 -9.09 -9.15 4.72
N GLY A 50 -8.12 -8.26 4.82
CA GLY A 50 -7.07 -8.02 3.85
C GLY A 50 -6.32 -9.30 3.45
N PRO A 51 -5.21 -9.16 2.74
CA PRO A 51 -4.77 -10.22 1.89
C PRO A 51 -4.28 -11.45 2.63
N LEU A 52 -4.73 -12.58 2.10
CA LEU A 52 -4.39 -13.88 2.60
C LEU A 52 -2.93 -14.20 2.27
N LEU A 53 -2.18 -14.67 3.27
CA LEU A 53 -0.79 -15.09 3.05
C LEU A 53 -0.72 -16.27 2.07
N ILE A 54 0.30 -16.27 1.22
CA ILE A 54 0.49 -17.31 0.20
C ILE A 54 0.61 -18.72 0.80
N LYS A 55 1.09 -18.84 2.05
CA LYS A 55 1.20 -20.10 2.79
C LYS A 55 -0.16 -20.80 2.98
N THR A 56 -1.27 -20.06 2.94
CA THR A 56 -2.62 -20.63 2.99
C THR A 56 -2.87 -21.58 1.81
N LEU A 57 -2.21 -21.38 0.66
CA LEU A 57 -2.32 -22.29 -0.49
C LEU A 57 -1.79 -23.70 -0.21
N GLU A 58 -0.90 -23.87 0.76
CA GLU A 58 -0.44 -25.21 1.17
C GLU A 58 -1.60 -26.05 1.73
N GLN A 59 -2.51 -25.41 2.46
CA GLN A 59 -3.71 -26.06 3.01
C GLN A 59 -4.73 -26.42 1.92
N CYS A 60 -4.68 -25.73 0.77
CA CYS A 60 -5.49 -26.01 -0.41
C CYS A 60 -4.86 -27.06 -1.35
N GLY A 61 -3.77 -27.71 -0.93
CA GLY A 61 -3.13 -28.79 -1.69
C GLY A 61 -2.14 -28.33 -2.77
N ILE A 62 -1.62 -27.10 -2.67
CA ILE A 62 -0.43 -26.65 -3.41
C ILE A 62 0.82 -27.08 -2.64
N SER A 63 1.86 -27.55 -3.35
CA SER A 63 3.08 -28.02 -2.69
C SER A 63 3.89 -26.86 -2.11
N ALA A 64 4.49 -27.02 -0.93
CA ALA A 64 5.37 -26.03 -0.31
C ALA A 64 6.54 -25.63 -1.24
N ALA A 65 7.02 -26.56 -2.07
CA ALA A 65 8.05 -26.28 -3.07
C ALA A 65 7.58 -25.34 -4.19
N ASP A 66 6.29 -25.35 -4.54
CA ASP A 66 5.74 -24.42 -5.52
C ASP A 66 5.38 -23.07 -4.87
N VAL A 67 4.92 -23.07 -3.60
CA VAL A 67 4.74 -21.84 -2.80
C VAL A 67 6.07 -21.08 -2.67
N LYS A 68 7.16 -21.77 -2.33
CA LYS A 68 8.49 -21.14 -2.24
C LYS A 68 8.94 -20.49 -3.55
N LYS A 69 8.65 -21.10 -4.71
CA LYS A 69 8.98 -20.51 -6.02
C LYS A 69 8.15 -19.25 -6.31
N LEU A 70 6.90 -19.22 -5.85
CA LEU A 70 6.04 -18.06 -5.96
C LEU A 70 6.56 -16.92 -5.07
N GLU A 71 6.98 -17.23 -3.84
CA GLU A 71 7.65 -16.27 -2.93
C GLU A 71 8.94 -15.72 -3.57
N GLU A 72 9.81 -16.59 -4.10
CA GLU A 72 11.04 -16.18 -4.81
C GLU A 72 10.76 -15.34 -6.07
N ALA A 73 9.56 -15.46 -6.65
CA ALA A 73 9.11 -14.66 -7.78
C ALA A 73 8.39 -13.35 -7.35
N GLY A 74 8.30 -13.06 -6.04
CA GLY A 74 7.73 -11.84 -5.49
C GLY A 74 6.23 -11.91 -5.17
N TYR A 75 5.63 -13.10 -5.16
CA TYR A 75 4.24 -13.31 -4.75
C TYR A 75 4.19 -13.73 -3.28
N TYR A 76 3.64 -12.87 -2.43
CA TYR A 76 3.55 -13.12 -0.99
C TYR A 76 2.10 -13.28 -0.48
N THR A 77 1.11 -12.95 -1.31
CA THR A 77 -0.32 -13.06 -0.97
C THR A 77 -1.12 -13.82 -2.04
N VAL A 78 -2.25 -14.39 -1.66
CA VAL A 78 -3.14 -15.13 -2.57
C VAL A 78 -3.69 -14.23 -3.67
N GLU A 79 -4.07 -13.01 -3.31
CA GLU A 79 -4.58 -11.97 -4.20
C GLU A 79 -3.51 -11.53 -5.22
N SER A 80 -2.22 -11.56 -4.85
CA SER A 80 -1.13 -11.18 -5.76
C SER A 80 -1.04 -12.14 -6.94
N ILE A 81 -1.41 -13.41 -6.70
CA ILE A 81 -1.54 -14.44 -7.73
C ILE A 81 -2.88 -14.29 -8.46
N ALA A 82 -3.97 -13.99 -7.75
CA ALA A 82 -5.31 -13.82 -8.35
C ALA A 82 -5.32 -12.73 -9.43
N PHE A 83 -4.57 -11.65 -9.21
CA PHE A 83 -4.49 -10.51 -10.13
C PHE A 83 -3.39 -10.67 -11.18
N ALA A 84 -2.51 -11.65 -11.02
CA ALA A 84 -1.44 -11.91 -11.98
C ALA A 84 -1.99 -12.57 -13.25
N PRO A 85 -1.57 -12.11 -14.44
CA PRO A 85 -1.91 -12.82 -15.67
C PRO A 85 -1.25 -14.19 -15.67
N LYS A 86 -1.94 -15.22 -16.19
CA LYS A 86 -1.40 -16.60 -16.29
C LYS A 86 0.01 -16.63 -16.92
N LYS A 87 0.29 -15.76 -17.89
CA LYS A 87 1.62 -15.62 -18.52
C LYS A 87 2.74 -15.29 -17.53
N ALA A 88 2.48 -14.48 -16.51
CA ALA A 88 3.46 -14.16 -15.48
C ALA A 88 3.78 -15.39 -14.62
N LEU A 89 2.76 -16.18 -14.25
CA LEU A 89 2.97 -17.42 -13.50
C LEU A 89 3.78 -18.47 -14.28
N LEU A 90 3.54 -18.57 -15.60
CA LEU A 90 4.30 -19.47 -16.48
C LEU A 90 5.76 -19.05 -16.68
N SER A 91 6.08 -17.77 -16.43
CA SER A 91 7.47 -17.28 -16.51
C SER A 91 8.33 -17.73 -15.32
N ILE A 92 7.70 -18.21 -14.25
CA ILE A 92 8.37 -18.69 -13.05
C ILE A 92 8.99 -20.06 -13.32
N LYS A 93 10.31 -20.15 -13.14
CA LYS A 93 11.05 -21.39 -13.37
C LYS A 93 10.51 -22.53 -12.51
N GLY A 94 10.05 -23.60 -13.15
CA GLY A 94 9.57 -24.81 -12.48
C GLY A 94 8.07 -24.80 -12.13
N ILE A 95 7.31 -23.81 -12.63
CA ILE A 95 5.84 -23.83 -12.68
C ILE A 95 5.43 -24.23 -14.11
N SER A 96 4.78 -25.39 -14.24
CA SER A 96 4.22 -25.84 -15.52
C SER A 96 2.80 -25.29 -15.72
N GLU A 97 2.26 -25.39 -16.93
CA GLU A 97 0.90 -24.95 -17.22
C GLU A 97 -0.15 -25.63 -16.34
N ALA A 98 -0.07 -26.96 -16.18
CA ALA A 98 -0.95 -27.71 -15.29
C ALA A 98 -0.88 -27.24 -13.83
N LYS A 99 0.31 -26.82 -13.35
CA LYS A 99 0.47 -26.26 -12.00
C LYS A 99 -0.16 -24.87 -11.90
N ALA A 100 0.06 -24.02 -12.89
CA ALA A 100 -0.54 -22.69 -12.93
C ALA A 100 -2.08 -22.75 -12.92
N ASP A 101 -2.67 -23.68 -13.68
CA ASP A 101 -4.12 -23.89 -13.68
C ASP A 101 -4.64 -24.42 -12.34
N LYS A 102 -3.91 -25.33 -11.70
CA LYS A 102 -4.24 -25.79 -10.35
C LYS A 102 -4.21 -24.64 -9.34
N ILE A 103 -3.15 -23.83 -9.35
CA ILE A 103 -3.00 -22.68 -8.46
C ILE A 103 -4.14 -21.67 -8.69
N ALA A 104 -4.39 -21.28 -9.93
CA ALA A 104 -5.48 -20.36 -10.26
C ALA A 104 -6.85 -20.90 -9.84
N GLY A 105 -7.07 -22.20 -9.98
CA GLY A 105 -8.28 -22.88 -9.54
C GLY A 105 -8.51 -22.76 -8.03
N GLU A 106 -7.47 -22.94 -7.21
CA GLU A 106 -7.60 -22.78 -5.74
C GLU A 106 -7.71 -21.30 -5.33
N VAL A 107 -6.92 -20.41 -5.94
CA VAL A 107 -6.93 -18.97 -5.67
C VAL A 107 -8.31 -18.36 -5.95
N SER A 108 -8.98 -18.77 -7.03
CA SER A 108 -10.31 -18.26 -7.40
C SER A 108 -11.42 -18.60 -6.40
N LYS A 109 -11.22 -19.61 -5.54
CA LYS A 109 -12.15 -19.96 -4.46
C LYS A 109 -11.98 -19.07 -3.23
N LEU A 110 -10.77 -18.55 -3.03
CA LEU A 110 -10.40 -17.72 -1.88
C LEU A 110 -10.64 -16.23 -2.16
N VAL A 111 -10.42 -15.79 -3.40
CA VAL A 111 -10.53 -14.39 -3.79
C VAL A 111 -11.76 -14.20 -4.69
N PRO A 112 -12.77 -13.44 -4.26
CA PRO A 112 -13.97 -13.20 -5.06
C PRO A 112 -13.66 -12.27 -6.24
N MET A 113 -13.48 -12.85 -7.44
CA MET A 113 -13.17 -12.15 -8.69
C MET A 113 -14.41 -11.82 -9.55
N GLY A 114 -15.61 -12.04 -9.03
CA GLY A 114 -16.88 -11.91 -9.75
C GLY A 114 -17.49 -10.51 -9.74
N PHE A 115 -18.67 -10.39 -10.35
CA PHE A 115 -19.49 -9.18 -10.26
C PHE A 115 -20.14 -9.07 -8.90
N THR A 116 -20.21 -7.85 -8.36
CA THR A 116 -20.91 -7.50 -7.12
C THR A 116 -21.85 -6.32 -7.37
N THR A 117 -22.84 -6.12 -6.51
CA THR A 117 -23.76 -4.99 -6.67
C THR A 117 -23.10 -3.67 -6.28
N ALA A 118 -23.54 -2.54 -6.85
CA ALA A 118 -23.01 -1.22 -6.48
C ALA A 118 -23.25 -0.90 -4.99
N THR A 119 -24.32 -1.44 -4.40
CA THR A 119 -24.63 -1.30 -2.97
C THR A 119 -23.61 -2.03 -2.10
N GLU A 120 -23.28 -3.28 -2.41
CA GLU A 120 -22.21 -4.03 -1.71
C GLU A 120 -20.86 -3.32 -1.85
N PHE A 121 -20.54 -2.82 -3.05
CA PHE A 121 -19.30 -2.10 -3.28
C PHE A 121 -19.23 -0.79 -2.47
N HIS A 122 -20.35 -0.06 -2.37
CA HIS A 122 -20.42 1.15 -1.55
C HIS A 122 -20.22 0.86 -0.06
N GLN A 123 -20.83 -0.21 0.47
CA GLN A 123 -20.64 -0.64 1.85
C GLN A 123 -19.18 -1.00 2.12
N LYS A 124 -18.55 -1.81 1.24
CA LYS A 124 -17.12 -2.14 1.35
C LYS A 124 -16.21 -0.91 1.38
N ARG A 125 -16.56 0.15 0.63
CA ARG A 125 -15.81 1.41 0.64
C ARG A 125 -16.03 2.24 1.90
N ALA A 126 -17.20 2.14 2.52
CA ALA A 126 -17.49 2.83 3.78
C ALA A 126 -16.66 2.28 4.95
N ASP A 127 -16.23 1.02 4.85
CA ASP A 127 -15.39 0.36 5.85
C ASP A 127 -13.88 0.65 5.65
N LEU A 128 -13.50 1.41 4.62
CA LEU A 128 -12.09 1.76 4.39
C LEU A 128 -11.59 2.73 5.46
N VAL A 129 -10.44 2.41 6.02
CA VAL A 129 -9.76 3.30 6.97
C VAL A 129 -9.21 4.51 6.22
N GLN A 130 -9.38 5.68 6.83
CA GLN A 130 -8.91 6.97 6.35
C GLN A 130 -7.92 7.56 7.35
N LEU A 131 -6.69 7.79 6.92
CA LEU A 131 -5.62 8.28 7.79
C LEU A 131 -5.70 9.79 7.95
N THR A 132 -5.71 10.28 9.18
CA THR A 132 -5.67 11.72 9.46
C THR A 132 -4.37 12.32 8.94
N THR A 133 -4.50 13.49 8.31
CA THR A 133 -3.39 14.34 7.91
C THR A 133 -2.84 15.17 9.08
N GLY A 134 -3.47 15.07 10.27
CA GLY A 134 -3.18 15.87 11.44
C GLY A 134 -3.74 17.30 11.40
N SER A 135 -4.56 17.61 10.39
CA SER A 135 -5.26 18.88 10.17
C SER A 135 -6.73 18.63 9.89
N LYS A 136 -7.62 19.17 10.73
CA LYS A 136 -9.08 18.93 10.62
C LYS A 136 -9.66 19.50 9.33
N GLU A 137 -9.15 20.63 8.88
CA GLU A 137 -9.58 21.31 7.66
C GLU A 137 -9.18 20.51 6.42
N LEU A 138 -7.98 19.92 6.43
CA LEU A 138 -7.52 19.08 5.32
C LEU A 138 -8.26 17.74 5.31
N ASP A 139 -8.44 17.09 6.47
CA ASP A 139 -9.22 15.86 6.57
C ASP A 139 -10.66 16.08 6.07
N LYS A 140 -11.29 17.20 6.44
CA LYS A 140 -12.62 17.57 5.92
C LYS A 140 -12.63 17.75 4.41
N LEU A 141 -11.60 18.38 3.85
CA LEU A 141 -11.46 18.56 2.39
C LEU A 141 -11.34 17.21 1.68
N LEU A 142 -10.68 16.24 2.31
CA LEU A 142 -10.47 14.89 1.79
C LEU A 142 -11.63 13.92 2.09
N GLY A 143 -12.69 14.37 2.77
CA GLY A 143 -13.80 13.50 3.16
C GLY A 143 -13.47 12.51 4.29
N GLY A 144 -12.46 12.83 5.11
CA GLY A 144 -12.12 12.15 6.36
C GLY A 144 -10.61 11.93 6.55
N GLY A 145 -9.82 11.87 5.47
CA GLY A 145 -8.38 11.67 5.52
C GLY A 145 -7.83 11.06 4.24
N ILE A 146 -6.64 10.47 4.31
CA ILE A 146 -6.04 9.73 3.20
C ILE A 146 -6.63 8.32 3.16
N GLU A 147 -7.38 7.99 2.11
CA GLU A 147 -8.04 6.69 1.93
C GLU A 147 -7.03 5.56 1.64
N THR A 148 -7.15 4.47 2.40
CA THR A 148 -6.34 3.26 2.19
C THR A 148 -6.89 2.36 1.10
N GLY A 149 -6.04 1.48 0.55
CA GLY A 149 -6.39 0.71 -0.65
C GLY A 149 -6.35 1.52 -1.95
N SER A 150 -5.93 2.79 -1.89
CA SER A 150 -5.79 3.68 -3.04
C SER A 150 -4.39 4.30 -3.11
N ILE A 151 -4.03 4.88 -4.26
CA ILE A 151 -2.80 5.68 -4.41
C ILE A 151 -3.21 7.15 -4.41
N THR A 152 -2.68 7.91 -3.46
CA THR A 152 -2.89 9.35 -3.37
C THR A 152 -1.65 10.11 -3.83
N GLU A 153 -1.79 10.96 -4.86
CA GLU A 153 -0.69 11.79 -5.36
C GLU A 153 -0.75 13.20 -4.76
N ILE A 154 0.37 13.64 -4.16
CA ILE A 154 0.54 15.00 -3.64
C ILE A 154 1.52 15.75 -4.55
N PHE A 155 1.02 16.71 -5.33
CA PHE A 155 1.84 17.53 -6.22
C PHE A 155 1.83 19.01 -5.81
N GLY A 156 2.86 19.75 -6.21
CA GLY A 156 3.02 21.17 -5.93
C GLY A 156 4.46 21.64 -6.02
N GLU A 157 4.68 22.95 -6.02
CA GLU A 157 6.01 23.56 -6.14
C GLU A 157 6.98 23.15 -5.01
N PHE A 158 8.27 23.38 -5.23
CA PHE A 158 9.24 23.21 -4.15
C PHE A 158 8.84 24.06 -2.93
N ARG A 159 9.03 23.51 -1.72
CA ARG A 159 8.74 24.18 -0.44
C ARG A 159 7.25 24.38 -0.10
N THR A 160 6.32 23.73 -0.82
CA THR A 160 4.88 23.76 -0.48
C THR A 160 4.47 22.82 0.66
N GLY A 161 5.42 22.08 1.26
CA GLY A 161 5.15 21.23 2.43
C GLY A 161 4.83 19.76 2.14
N LYS A 162 5.00 19.29 0.90
CA LYS A 162 4.78 17.88 0.52
C LYS A 162 5.53 16.89 1.43
N THR A 163 6.84 17.08 1.57
CA THR A 163 7.68 16.27 2.47
C THR A 163 7.21 16.36 3.92
N GLN A 164 6.73 17.51 4.38
CA GLN A 164 6.23 17.65 5.76
C GLN A 164 4.94 16.88 5.99
N LEU A 165 4.03 16.88 5.02
CA LEU A 165 2.83 16.04 5.05
C LEU A 165 3.21 14.56 5.10
N CYS A 166 4.19 14.14 4.29
CA CYS A 166 4.68 12.76 4.30
C CYS A 166 5.27 12.32 5.64
N HIS A 167 6.06 13.17 6.30
CA HIS A 167 6.56 12.89 7.66
C HIS A 167 5.40 12.80 8.67
N THR A 168 4.36 13.61 8.51
CA THR A 168 3.19 13.56 9.40
C THR A 168 2.44 12.24 9.23
N LEU A 169 2.19 11.83 7.98
CA LEU A 169 1.52 10.58 7.65
C LEU A 169 2.28 9.33 8.11
N ALA A 170 3.62 9.36 8.09
CA ALA A 170 4.46 8.28 8.60
C ALA A 170 4.33 8.04 10.11
N VAL A 171 3.81 9.03 10.85
CA VAL A 171 3.50 8.91 12.29
C VAL A 171 2.01 8.67 12.50
N THR A 172 1.12 9.38 11.80
CA THR A 172 -0.33 9.24 12.02
C THR A 172 -0.85 7.87 11.61
N CYS A 173 -0.19 7.17 10.68
CA CYS A 173 -0.52 5.77 10.37
C CYS A 173 -0.42 4.83 11.57
N GLN A 174 0.42 5.16 12.56
CA GLN A 174 0.66 4.33 13.73
C GLN A 174 -0.35 4.58 14.85
N LEU A 175 -1.20 5.62 14.71
CA LEU A 175 -2.20 5.94 15.72
C LEU A 175 -3.32 4.87 15.74
N PRO A 176 -4.01 4.72 16.88
CA PRO A 176 -5.29 4.03 16.99
C PRO A 176 -6.32 4.47 15.94
N LEU A 177 -7.17 3.53 15.49
CA LEU A 177 -8.24 3.80 14.52
C LEU A 177 -9.19 4.91 15.00
N GLU A 178 -9.50 4.93 16.31
CA GLU A 178 -10.33 5.93 16.98
C GLU A 178 -9.76 7.36 16.92
N MET A 179 -8.47 7.51 16.67
CA MET A 179 -7.79 8.80 16.45
C MET A 179 -7.53 9.10 14.96
N GLY A 180 -8.13 8.32 14.05
CA GLY A 180 -7.93 8.44 12.61
C GLY A 180 -6.58 7.89 12.15
N GLY A 181 -5.96 6.98 12.90
CA GLY A 181 -4.77 6.25 12.45
C GLY A 181 -5.11 4.95 11.74
N GLY A 182 -4.09 4.12 11.54
CA GLY A 182 -4.21 2.78 10.96
C GLY A 182 -3.61 1.68 11.84
N GLU A 183 -3.07 2.01 13.02
CA GLU A 183 -2.39 1.07 13.92
C GLU A 183 -1.24 0.29 13.29
N GLY A 184 -0.56 0.80 12.27
CA GLY A 184 0.54 0.04 11.68
C GLY A 184 1.73 0.83 11.20
N LYS A 185 2.67 0.07 10.64
CA LYS A 185 4.04 0.50 10.33
C LYS A 185 4.09 1.32 9.05
N CYS A 186 5.12 2.14 8.91
CA CYS A 186 5.34 2.92 7.69
C CYS A 186 6.53 2.37 6.90
N LEU A 187 6.37 2.27 5.59
CA LEU A 187 7.49 2.21 4.65
C LEU A 187 7.67 3.58 4.01
N TYR A 188 8.90 4.08 4.02
CA TYR A 188 9.27 5.39 3.49
C TYR A 188 10.40 5.24 2.48
N ILE A 189 10.12 5.55 1.20
CA ILE A 189 11.14 5.54 0.15
C ILE A 189 11.46 6.99 -0.22
N ASP A 190 12.71 7.39 0.03
CA ASP A 190 13.21 8.74 -0.24
C ASP A 190 14.17 8.73 -1.44
N THR A 191 13.91 9.60 -2.41
CA THR A 191 14.76 9.78 -3.61
C THR A 191 15.65 11.02 -3.49
N GLU A 192 15.29 11.99 -2.65
CA GLU A 192 15.94 13.30 -2.55
C GLU A 192 16.88 13.41 -1.35
N GLY A 193 16.79 12.49 -0.38
CA GLY A 193 17.57 12.56 0.85
C GLY A 193 17.06 13.63 1.82
N THR A 194 15.74 13.86 1.82
CA THR A 194 15.04 14.85 2.65
C THR A 194 14.43 14.26 3.91
N PHE A 195 14.45 12.93 4.08
CA PHE A 195 13.98 12.27 5.29
C PHE A 195 14.81 12.69 6.51
N ARG A 196 14.15 13.14 7.58
CA ARG A 196 14.76 13.62 8.83
C ARG A 196 14.03 13.02 10.04
N PRO A 197 14.60 12.02 10.73
CA PRO A 197 13.96 11.39 11.89
C PRO A 197 13.55 12.38 12.98
N GLU A 198 14.30 13.47 13.17
CA GLU A 198 14.00 14.49 14.16
C GLU A 198 12.65 15.18 13.92
N ARG A 199 12.20 15.22 12.66
CA ARG A 199 10.86 15.74 12.30
C ARG A 199 9.74 14.80 12.73
N LEU A 200 9.99 13.49 12.74
CA LEU A 200 9.02 12.47 13.16
C LEU A 200 8.81 12.55 14.67
N LEU A 201 9.88 12.75 15.45
CA LEU A 201 9.80 12.92 16.90
C LEU A 201 8.88 14.09 17.29
N ALA A 202 9.00 15.23 16.62
CA ALA A 202 8.12 16.37 16.88
C ALA A 202 6.63 16.08 16.57
N VAL A 203 6.36 15.23 15.58
CA VAL A 203 4.98 14.79 15.28
C VAL A 203 4.51 13.76 16.30
N ALA A 204 5.37 12.82 16.71
CA ALA A 204 5.08 11.85 17.76
C ALA A 204 4.70 12.55 19.07
N ASP A 205 5.47 13.56 19.48
CA ASP A 205 5.20 14.39 20.65
C ASP A 205 3.83 15.06 20.59
N LYS A 206 3.45 15.60 19.41
CA LYS A 206 2.13 16.22 19.20
C LYS A 206 0.98 15.23 19.47
N PHE A 207 1.16 13.97 19.13
CA PHE A 207 0.15 12.92 19.31
C PHE A 207 0.35 12.08 20.59
N GLY A 208 1.33 12.44 21.44
CA GLY A 208 1.61 11.72 22.69
C GLY A 208 2.13 10.30 22.50
N LEU A 209 2.78 10.02 21.36
CA LEU A 209 3.40 8.72 21.07
C LEU A 209 4.84 8.67 21.60
N ASP A 210 5.31 7.47 21.95
CA ASP A 210 6.72 7.26 22.26
C ASP A 210 7.57 7.38 20.99
N GLY A 211 8.44 8.39 20.95
CA GLY A 211 9.25 8.67 19.77
C GLY A 211 10.18 7.52 19.36
N SER A 212 10.67 6.71 20.30
CA SER A 212 11.54 5.57 19.97
C SER A 212 10.77 4.45 19.28
N GLN A 213 9.57 4.12 19.78
CA GLN A 213 8.68 3.15 19.15
C GLN A 213 8.21 3.63 17.77
N VAL A 214 7.91 4.94 17.63
CA VAL A 214 7.53 5.52 16.34
C VAL A 214 8.63 5.33 15.30
N LEU A 215 9.89 5.56 15.66
CA LEU A 215 11.01 5.38 14.75
C LEU A 215 11.24 3.91 14.38
N ASP A 216 11.14 2.98 15.34
CA ASP A 216 11.28 1.53 15.11
C ASP A 216 10.21 0.97 14.16
N ASN A 217 9.05 1.63 14.10
CA ASN A 217 7.94 1.27 13.22
C ASN A 217 8.03 1.90 11.81
N ILE A 218 9.07 2.68 11.51
CA ILE A 218 9.26 3.31 10.19
C ILE A 218 10.48 2.69 9.50
N ALA A 219 10.21 1.87 8.49
CA ALA A 219 11.25 1.33 7.60
C ALA A 219 11.55 2.35 6.49
N CYS A 220 12.73 2.95 6.54
CA CYS A 220 13.17 3.95 5.55
C CYS A 220 14.23 3.37 4.59
N ALA A 221 14.09 3.64 3.30
CA ALA A 221 15.08 3.31 2.27
C ALA A 221 15.34 4.51 1.35
N ARG A 222 16.60 4.68 0.93
CA ARG A 222 16.96 5.70 -0.06
C ARG A 222 17.13 5.05 -1.43
N ALA A 223 16.33 5.46 -2.40
CA ALA A 223 16.48 5.05 -3.79
C ALA A 223 17.47 5.99 -4.50
N TYR A 224 18.37 5.41 -5.31
CA TYR A 224 19.42 6.17 -6.03
C TYR A 224 19.17 6.26 -7.54
N ASN A 225 18.29 5.39 -8.05
CA ASN A 225 17.86 5.34 -9.44
C ASN A 225 16.53 4.54 -9.53
N SER A 226 15.92 4.52 -10.71
CA SER A 226 14.64 3.84 -10.98
C SER A 226 14.69 2.34 -10.76
N ASP A 227 15.79 1.69 -11.12
CA ASP A 227 15.94 0.23 -11.00
C ASP A 227 16.02 -0.17 -9.53
N HIS A 228 16.79 0.58 -8.74
CA HIS A 228 16.87 0.42 -7.30
C HIS A 228 15.52 0.68 -6.63
N GLN A 229 14.79 1.72 -7.05
CA GLN A 229 13.44 1.98 -6.56
C GLN A 229 12.51 0.78 -6.79
N THR A 230 12.55 0.19 -7.99
CA THR A 230 11.75 -1.00 -8.31
C THR A 230 12.13 -2.20 -7.44
N GLN A 231 13.42 -2.41 -7.18
CA GLN A 231 13.89 -3.48 -6.29
C GLN A 231 13.43 -3.28 -4.84
N LEU A 232 13.45 -2.04 -4.33
CA LEU A 232 12.95 -1.72 -2.99
C LEU A 232 11.47 -2.08 -2.82
N LEU A 233 10.66 -2.00 -3.88
CA LEU A 233 9.25 -2.40 -3.84
C LEU A 233 9.07 -3.92 -3.70
N ILE A 234 9.95 -4.71 -4.30
CA ILE A 234 9.94 -6.17 -4.16
C ILE A 234 10.31 -6.55 -2.71
N HIS A 235 11.31 -5.87 -2.13
CA HIS A 235 11.67 -6.06 -0.72
C HIS A 235 10.55 -5.61 0.23
N ALA A 236 9.90 -4.49 -0.07
CA ALA A 236 8.75 -3.99 0.66
C ALA A 236 7.61 -5.02 0.71
N ALA A 237 7.30 -5.65 -0.43
CA ALA A 237 6.31 -6.71 -0.52
C ALA A 237 6.61 -7.91 0.40
N ALA A 238 7.89 -8.30 0.51
CA ALA A 238 8.31 -9.35 1.44
C ALA A 238 8.14 -8.92 2.91
N MET A 239 8.59 -7.71 3.25
CA MET A 239 8.48 -7.16 4.61
C MET A 239 7.03 -7.06 5.09
N MET A 240 6.12 -6.70 4.19
CA MET A 240 4.67 -6.67 4.44
C MET A 240 4.08 -8.05 4.75
N ALA A 241 4.65 -9.13 4.22
CA ALA A 241 4.15 -10.48 4.43
C ALA A 241 4.77 -11.18 5.65
N GLU A 242 6.00 -10.82 6.03
CA GLU A 242 6.73 -11.41 7.17
C GLU A 242 6.40 -10.78 8.51
N SER A 243 6.26 -9.46 8.53
CA SER A 243 5.78 -8.76 9.70
C SER A 243 4.40 -9.34 10.00
N ARG A 244 4.16 -9.83 11.23
CA ARG A 244 2.84 -10.30 11.71
C ARG A 244 1.84 -9.15 11.57
N LEU A 245 1.31 -9.00 10.37
CA LEU A 245 0.27 -8.10 9.96
C LEU A 245 -0.87 -9.07 9.66
N ASP A 246 -1.90 -9.02 10.49
CA ASP A 246 -3.11 -9.81 10.32
C ASP A 246 -3.57 -9.69 8.86
N PRO A 247 -3.97 -10.76 8.14
CA PRO A 247 -4.43 -10.71 6.76
C PRO A 247 -5.21 -9.43 6.45
N ALA A 248 -6.14 -8.98 7.30
CA ALA A 248 -6.78 -7.64 7.40
C ALA A 248 -6.05 -6.41 6.81
N VAL A 249 -4.72 -6.36 6.87
CA VAL A 249 -3.93 -5.13 6.98
C VAL A 249 -3.06 -4.78 5.77
N SER A 250 -2.88 -5.68 4.81
CA SER A 250 -2.02 -5.44 3.65
C SER A 250 -2.78 -4.76 2.48
N LEU A 251 -3.41 -3.63 2.78
CA LEU A 251 -4.14 -2.77 1.84
C LEU A 251 -3.23 -2.01 0.84
N GLY A 252 -1.91 -2.22 0.85
CA GLY A 252 -0.96 -1.55 -0.06
C GLY A 252 -0.37 -2.41 -1.19
N LEU A 253 -0.53 -3.74 -1.13
CA LEU A 253 0.24 -4.65 -2.00
C LEU A 253 -0.30 -4.77 -3.43
N HIS A 254 -1.58 -4.48 -3.67
CA HIS A 254 -2.22 -4.78 -4.96
C HIS A 254 -2.13 -3.70 -6.03
N TYR A 255 -1.88 -2.45 -5.66
CA TYR A 255 -1.87 -1.34 -6.61
C TYR A 255 -0.47 -0.91 -7.05
N PHE A 256 0.58 -1.57 -6.55
CA PHE A 256 1.95 -1.05 -6.66
C PHE A 256 2.65 -1.31 -8.00
N ASN A 257 2.16 -2.28 -8.79
CA ASN A 257 2.95 -2.83 -9.91
C ASN A 257 2.80 -2.11 -11.27
N TYR A 258 1.99 -1.05 -11.41
CA TYR A 258 1.67 -0.53 -12.75
C TYR A 258 1.86 0.98 -13.00
N PHE A 259 2.06 1.83 -11.99
CA PHE A 259 2.03 3.29 -12.23
C PHE A 259 3.38 4.01 -12.22
N PHE A 260 4.46 3.41 -11.69
CA PHE A 260 5.78 4.06 -11.65
C PHE A 260 6.49 4.15 -13.01
N GLY A 261 6.07 3.35 -14.00
CA GLY A 261 6.64 3.38 -15.35
C GLY A 261 6.22 4.58 -16.21
N LEU A 262 5.10 5.25 -15.90
CA LEU A 262 4.57 6.33 -16.74
C LEU A 262 5.09 7.72 -16.34
N SER A 263 5.21 8.05 -15.05
CA SER A 263 5.77 9.35 -14.63
C SER A 263 7.27 9.49 -14.91
N PHE A 264 8.03 8.40 -14.85
CA PHE A 264 9.47 8.44 -15.21
C PHE A 264 9.69 8.58 -16.73
N SER A 265 8.85 7.94 -17.55
CA SER A 265 8.94 8.04 -19.01
C SER A 265 8.68 9.46 -19.52
N TYR A 266 7.83 10.25 -18.85
CA TYR A 266 7.61 11.65 -19.21
C TYR A 266 8.76 12.57 -18.78
N CYS A 267 9.40 12.30 -17.63
CA CYS A 267 10.54 13.10 -17.18
C CYS A 267 11.81 12.86 -18.01
N MET A 268 11.98 11.66 -18.58
CA MET A 268 13.13 11.34 -19.44
C MET A 268 12.94 11.78 -20.91
N SER A 269 11.72 12.10 -21.32
CA SER A 269 11.42 12.63 -22.68
C SER A 269 11.62 14.14 -22.81
N PHE A 270 12.00 14.82 -21.72
CA PHE A 270 12.24 16.27 -21.65
C PHE A 270 13.63 16.65 -21.11
N LEU A 271 14.59 15.71 -21.15
CA LEU A 271 16.02 16.01 -21.06
C LEU A 271 16.66 15.87 -22.45
#